data_AF-A0A0R3GVT4-F1
#
_entry.id   AF-A0A0R3GVT4-F1
#
_cell.length_a   1.000
_cell.length_b   1.000
_cell.length_c   1.000
_cell.angle_alpha   90.00
_cell.angle_beta   90.00
_cell.angle_gamma   90.00
#
_symmetry.space_group_name_H-M   'P 1'
#
loop_
_entity.id
_entity.type
_entity.pdbx_description
1 polymer ?
#
loop_
_entity_poly.entity_id
_entity_poly.type
_entity_poly.pdbx_seq_one_letter_code
_entity_poly.pdbx_strand_id
1 'polypeptide(L)'
;MPNGVYDIISAELGTFYDQPDYPGARTGAGRYVDLFQDPGLEHPVGRLWTNDEDACGLLHVADGDEMLYAYVALSIRRELQQGSAAKDAFEQMRAEWNEDGTLTTTNLADIEDSSIELNANI
;
A
#
# COMPACT_ATOMS: atom_id res chain seq x y z
N MET A 1 14.52 -3.51 10.93
CA MET A 1 13.39 -4.45 10.80
C MET A 1 12.82 -4.75 12.19
N PRO A 2 11.50 -4.71 12.41
CA PRO A 2 10.92 -5.39 13.56
C PRO A 2 10.96 -6.90 13.29
N ASN A 3 11.47 -7.68 14.24
CA ASN A 3 11.48 -9.14 14.17
C ASN A 3 10.05 -9.69 14.31
N GLY A 4 9.66 -10.64 13.45
CA GLY A 4 8.50 -11.52 13.67
C GLY A 4 7.21 -11.14 12.94
N VAL A 5 7.15 -11.34 11.62
CA VAL A 5 5.99 -10.98 10.77
C VAL A 5 4.66 -11.64 11.21
N TYR A 6 4.72 -12.81 11.86
CA TYR A 6 3.54 -13.44 12.47
C TYR A 6 3.09 -12.81 13.80
N ASP A 7 4.00 -12.16 14.55
CA ASP A 7 3.67 -11.29 15.69
C ASP A 7 3.36 -9.84 15.22
N ILE A 8 3.58 -9.50 13.95
CA ILE A 8 3.46 -8.11 13.42
C ILE A 8 2.00 -7.72 13.14
N ILE A 9 1.17 -8.62 12.61
CA ILE A 9 -0.30 -8.49 12.70
C ILE A 9 -0.74 -8.94 14.10
N SER A 10 -0.14 -8.38 15.15
CA SER A 10 -0.54 -8.65 16.51
C SER A 10 -1.99 -8.21 16.75
N ALA A 11 -2.47 -8.48 17.97
CA ALA A 11 -3.77 -8.06 18.51
C ALA A 11 -4.15 -6.59 18.23
N GLU A 12 -3.18 -5.70 17.96
CA GLU A 12 -3.46 -4.30 17.67
C GLU A 12 -4.02 -4.09 16.26
N LEU A 13 -3.35 -4.61 15.22
CA LEU A 13 -3.80 -4.40 13.84
C LEU A 13 -4.94 -5.33 13.43
N GLY A 14 -5.09 -6.48 14.09
CA GLY A 14 -6.20 -7.40 13.84
C GLY A 14 -7.59 -6.78 14.07
N THR A 15 -7.69 -5.72 14.88
CA THR A 15 -8.96 -5.02 15.09
C THR A 15 -9.43 -4.20 13.88
N PHE A 16 -8.55 -3.97 12.90
CA PHE A 16 -8.84 -3.20 11.69
C PHE A 16 -9.24 -4.05 10.48
N TYR A 17 -9.36 -5.38 10.62
CA TYR A 17 -9.84 -6.23 9.53
C TYR A 17 -11.24 -5.86 9.07
N ASP A 18 -12.12 -5.51 10.02
CA ASP A 18 -13.52 -5.14 9.76
C ASP A 18 -13.73 -3.63 9.52
N GLN A 19 -12.65 -2.85 9.52
CA GLN A 19 -12.72 -1.40 9.33
C GLN A 19 -12.72 -1.04 7.85
N PRO A 20 -13.44 0.02 7.45
CA PRO A 20 -13.49 0.43 6.05
C PRO A 20 -12.13 0.93 5.55
N ASP A 21 -11.92 0.84 4.25
CA ASP A 21 -10.86 1.57 3.55
C ASP A 21 -11.23 3.06 3.43
N TYR A 22 -10.30 3.88 2.93
CA TYR A 22 -10.57 5.30 2.66
C TYR A 22 -11.77 5.48 1.70
N PRO A 23 -12.65 6.46 1.96
CA PRO A 23 -13.93 6.59 1.26
C PRO A 23 -13.82 7.15 -0.17
N GLY A 24 -12.67 7.71 -0.54
CA GLY A 24 -12.44 8.25 -1.87
C GLY A 24 -12.54 7.21 -2.98
N ALA A 25 -12.95 7.65 -4.18
CA ALA A 25 -13.09 6.72 -5.29
C ALA A 25 -11.71 6.18 -5.69
N ARG A 26 -11.59 4.85 -5.76
CA ARG A 26 -10.39 4.17 -6.26
C ARG A 26 -10.40 4.19 -7.79
N THR A 27 -10.23 5.38 -8.37
CA THR A 27 -10.19 5.60 -9.81
C THR A 27 -9.46 6.91 -10.16
N GLY A 28 -9.22 7.11 -11.45
CA GLY A 28 -8.70 8.36 -12.00
C GLY A 28 -7.21 8.61 -11.77
N ALA A 29 -6.82 9.86 -11.96
CA ALA A 29 -5.45 10.32 -11.78
C ALA A 29 -5.04 10.28 -10.31
N GLY A 30 -3.83 9.79 -10.06
CA GLY A 30 -3.29 9.70 -8.72
C GLY A 30 -1.76 9.63 -8.72
N ARG A 31 -1.22 9.31 -7.55
CA ARG A 31 0.20 9.09 -7.35
C ARG A 31 0.38 7.72 -6.73
N TYR A 32 1.45 7.04 -7.12
CA TYR A 32 1.85 5.83 -6.46
C TYR A 32 3.34 5.79 -6.16
N VAL A 33 3.67 4.88 -5.25
CA VAL A 33 5.03 4.50 -4.89
C VAL A 33 5.04 3.00 -4.61
N ASP A 34 6.10 2.33 -5.05
CA ASP A 34 6.32 0.92 -4.73
C ASP A 34 6.96 0.84 -3.34
N LEU A 35 6.41 0.02 -2.46
CA LEU A 35 6.87 -0.14 -1.08
C LEU A 35 7.86 -1.30 -0.99
N PHE A 36 9.02 -1.12 -0.37
CA PHE A 36 10.06 -2.15 -0.26
C PHE A 36 10.36 -2.43 1.21
N GLN A 37 10.58 -3.70 1.55
CA GLN A 37 11.00 -4.09 2.91
C GLN A 37 12.49 -3.82 3.15
N ASP A 38 13.31 -3.94 2.10
CA ASP A 38 14.75 -3.67 2.06
C ASP A 38 15.04 -3.14 0.65
N PRO A 39 15.76 -2.01 0.50
CA PRO A 39 16.15 -1.46 -0.81
C PRO A 39 16.93 -2.46 -1.69
N GLY A 40 17.52 -3.50 -1.09
CA GLY A 40 18.21 -4.58 -1.80
C GLY A 40 17.32 -5.75 -2.26
N LEU A 41 16.03 -5.76 -1.91
CA LEU A 41 15.09 -6.78 -2.39
C LEU A 41 14.63 -6.49 -3.82
N GLU A 42 14.50 -7.55 -4.63
CA GLU A 42 14.12 -7.44 -6.04
C GLU A 42 12.63 -7.08 -6.27
N HIS A 43 11.77 -7.25 -5.25
CA HIS A 43 10.32 -7.10 -5.40
C HIS A 43 9.70 -6.19 -4.32
N PRO A 44 8.77 -5.29 -4.69
CA PRO A 44 8.03 -4.50 -3.73
C PRO A 44 7.00 -5.34 -2.97
N VAL A 45 6.72 -4.94 -1.73
CA VAL A 45 5.61 -5.44 -0.90
C VAL A 45 4.26 -5.19 -1.57
N GLY A 46 4.13 -4.03 -2.22
CA GLY A 46 2.92 -3.59 -2.88
C GLY A 46 3.07 -2.17 -3.40
N ARG A 47 2.08 -1.72 -4.16
CA ARG A 47 2.05 -0.37 -4.71
C ARG A 47 1.07 0.49 -3.94
N LEU A 48 1.58 1.43 -3.17
CA LEU A 48 0.76 2.39 -2.42
C LEU A 48 0.27 3.47 -3.36
N TRP A 49 -1.03 3.74 -3.36
CA TRP A 49 -1.66 4.69 -4.26
C TRP A 49 -2.56 5.69 -3.51
N THR A 50 -2.61 6.92 -3.98
CA THR A 50 -3.52 7.97 -3.49
C THR A 50 -3.99 8.91 -4.61
N ASN A 51 -5.11 9.59 -4.40
CA ASN A 51 -5.62 10.64 -5.30
C ASN A 51 -6.15 11.88 -4.55
N ASP A 52 -6.69 12.84 -5.30
CA ASP A 52 -7.29 14.07 -4.73
C ASP A 52 -8.71 13.88 -4.20
N GLU A 53 -9.30 12.70 -4.35
CA GLU A 53 -10.66 12.37 -3.90
C GLU A 53 -10.68 11.69 -2.53
N ASP A 54 -9.60 11.82 -1.75
CA ASP A 54 -9.41 11.18 -0.44
C ASP A 54 -9.39 9.65 -0.51
N ALA A 55 -8.85 9.09 -1.60
CA ALA A 55 -8.57 7.66 -1.70
C ALA A 55 -7.11 7.38 -1.31
N CYS A 56 -6.91 6.32 -0.53
CA CYS A 56 -5.59 5.75 -0.25
C CYS A 56 -5.73 4.24 -0.11
N GLY A 57 -4.80 3.49 -0.68
CA GLY A 57 -4.81 2.04 -0.59
C GLY A 57 -3.58 1.39 -1.19
N LEU A 58 -3.50 0.08 -0.99
CA LEU A 58 -2.45 -0.76 -1.53
C LEU A 58 -2.99 -1.54 -2.73
N LEU A 59 -2.15 -1.67 -3.76
CA LEU A 59 -2.38 -2.46 -4.94
C LEU A 59 -1.42 -3.66 -4.91
N HIS A 60 -1.96 -4.83 -5.23
CA HIS A 60 -1.20 -6.07 -5.22
C HIS A 60 -0.16 -6.09 -6.34
N VAL A 61 0.98 -6.72 -6.09
CA VAL A 61 2.06 -6.95 -7.06
C VAL A 61 2.39 -8.44 -7.06
N ALA A 62 2.77 -8.99 -8.22
CA ALA A 62 2.80 -10.45 -8.43
C ALA A 62 3.67 -11.22 -7.42
N ASP A 63 4.79 -10.63 -6.98
CA ASP A 63 5.77 -11.25 -6.09
C ASP A 63 5.87 -10.55 -4.72
N GLY A 64 4.82 -9.80 -4.34
CA GLY A 64 4.80 -9.10 -3.06
C GLY A 64 4.59 -10.07 -1.88
N ASP A 65 5.26 -9.80 -0.75
CA ASP A 65 5.04 -10.55 0.48
C ASP A 65 3.61 -10.27 1.00
N GLU A 66 2.74 -11.28 0.94
CA GLU A 66 1.32 -11.19 1.33
C GLU A 66 1.13 -10.75 2.79
N MET A 67 2.03 -11.14 3.69
CA MET A 67 1.94 -10.78 5.09
C MET A 67 2.28 -9.31 5.31
N LEU A 68 3.30 -8.81 4.62
CA LEU A 68 3.65 -7.39 4.66
C LEU A 68 2.60 -6.53 3.93
N TYR A 69 2.04 -7.04 2.83
CA TYR A 69 0.91 -6.41 2.16
C TYR A 69 -0.26 -6.23 3.12
N ALA A 70 -0.65 -7.30 3.83
CA ALA A 70 -1.73 -7.24 4.82
C ALA A 70 -1.40 -6.28 5.96
N TYR A 71 -0.16 -6.27 6.45
CA TYR A 71 0.28 -5.33 7.49
C TYR A 71 0.11 -3.86 7.06
N VAL A 72 0.58 -3.51 5.86
CA VAL A 72 0.47 -2.14 5.34
C VAL A 72 -0.99 -1.77 5.11
N ALA A 73 -1.79 -2.67 4.53
CA ALA A 73 -3.21 -2.41 4.33
C ALA A 73 -3.96 -2.15 5.64
N LEU A 74 -3.68 -2.92 6.69
CA LEU A 74 -4.27 -2.71 8.03
C LEU A 74 -3.76 -1.41 8.67
N SER A 75 -2.50 -1.05 8.44
CA SER A 75 -1.93 0.22 8.92
C SER A 75 -2.62 1.43 8.27
N ILE A 76 -2.93 1.38 6.98
CA ILE A 76 -3.71 2.43 6.29
C ILE A 76 -5.10 2.58 6.92
N ARG A 77 -5.78 1.48 7.24
CA ARG A 77 -7.10 1.52 7.93
C ARG A 77 -7.00 2.09 9.34
N ARG A 78 -5.92 1.81 10.06
CA ARG A 78 -5.64 2.41 11.37
C ARG A 78 -5.56 3.93 11.26
N GLU A 79 -4.84 4.45 10.27
CA GLU A 79 -4.73 5.90 10.06
C GLU A 79 -6.08 6.56 9.78
N LEU A 80 -6.94 5.93 8.96
CA LEU A 80 -8.31 6.40 8.75
C LEU A 80 -9.10 6.47 10.07
N GLN A 81 -9.02 5.43 10.90
CA GLN A 81 -9.71 5.39 12.20
C GLN A 81 -9.20 6.46 13.18
N GLN A 82 -7.95 6.88 13.04
CA GLN A 82 -7.37 7.98 13.82
C GLN A 82 -7.74 9.36 13.26
N GLY A 83 -8.42 9.42 12.11
CA GLY A 83 -8.89 10.65 11.46
C GLY A 83 -7.87 11.28 10.52
N SER A 84 -6.81 10.56 10.14
CA SER A 84 -5.82 11.02 9.17
C SER A 84 -6.46 11.10 7.77
N ALA A 85 -6.15 12.16 7.00
CA ALA A 85 -6.55 12.24 5.60
C ALA A 85 -5.78 11.22 4.73
N ALA A 86 -6.33 10.85 3.58
CA ALA A 86 -5.71 9.85 2.69
C ALA A 86 -4.27 10.21 2.29
N LYS A 87 -4.03 11.51 2.06
CA LYS A 87 -2.71 12.04 1.72
C LYS A 87 -1.72 11.90 2.88
N ASP A 88 -2.16 12.13 4.10
CA ASP A 88 -1.28 12.04 5.27
C ASP A 88 -0.90 10.58 5.55
N ALA A 89 -1.89 9.66 5.46
CA ALA A 89 -1.63 8.23 5.53
C ALA A 89 -0.70 7.75 4.42
N PHE A 90 -0.87 8.25 3.19
CA PHE A 90 0.03 7.94 2.08
C PHE A 90 1.46 8.39 2.37
N GLU A 91 1.67 9.63 2.81
CA GLU A 91 3.00 10.17 3.10
C GLU A 91 3.68 9.41 4.25
N GLN A 92 2.91 9.04 5.27
CA GLN A 92 3.41 8.26 6.40
C GLN A 92 3.85 6.84 5.97
N MET A 93 3.00 6.13 5.23
CA MET A 93 3.33 4.78 4.74
C MET A 93 4.50 4.83 3.75
N ARG A 94 4.56 5.85 2.88
CA ARG A 94 5.71 6.04 1.99
C ARG A 94 7.00 6.22 2.79
N ALA A 95 7.00 7.08 3.80
CA ALA A 95 8.20 7.37 4.58
C ALA A 95 8.71 6.16 5.37
N GLU A 96 7.81 5.27 5.79
CA GLU A 96 8.15 4.06 6.54
C GLU A 96 8.69 2.93 5.65
N TRP A 97 8.18 2.82 4.42
CA TRP A 97 8.42 1.66 3.53
C TRP A 97 9.19 1.99 2.25
N ASN A 98 9.62 3.23 2.07
CA ASN A 98 10.38 3.64 0.89
C ASN A 98 11.40 4.73 1.27
N GLU A 99 12.66 4.35 1.48
CA GLU A 99 13.75 5.29 1.80
C GLU A 99 14.16 6.16 0.59
N ASP A 100 14.02 5.65 -0.64
CA ASP A 100 14.51 6.29 -1.87
C ASP A 100 13.57 7.38 -2.42
N GLY A 101 12.33 7.46 -1.93
CA GLY A 101 11.39 8.56 -2.15
C GLY A 101 10.89 8.79 -3.58
N THR A 102 11.09 7.85 -4.51
CA THR A 102 10.69 8.07 -5.92
C THR A 102 9.17 7.95 -6.09
N LEU A 103 8.53 9.06 -6.45
CA LEU A 103 7.09 9.14 -6.71
C LEU A 103 6.79 9.06 -8.20
N THR A 104 5.79 8.25 -8.57
CA THR A 104 5.26 8.21 -9.94
C THR A 104 3.83 8.76 -9.97
N THR A 105 3.54 9.63 -10.93
CA THR A 105 2.18 10.16 -11.19
C THR A 105 1.58 9.44 -12.39
N THR A 106 0.38 8.89 -12.26
CA THR A 106 -0.30 8.13 -13.34
C THR A 106 -1.80 8.00 -13.07
N ASN A 107 -2.58 7.41 -13.97
CA ASN A 107 -3.96 6.99 -13.66
C ASN A 107 -3.98 5.58 -13.07
N LEU A 108 -4.92 5.31 -12.17
CA LEU A 108 -5.07 4.00 -11.56
C LEU A 108 -5.30 2.88 -12.59
N ALA A 109 -6.10 3.15 -13.63
CA ALA A 109 -6.35 2.18 -14.70
C ALA A 109 -5.05 1.73 -15.40
N ASP A 110 -4.10 2.66 -15.60
CA ASP A 110 -2.80 2.36 -16.22
C ASP A 110 -1.90 1.50 -15.30
N ILE A 111 -2.16 1.53 -13.98
CA ILE A 111 -1.46 0.71 -12.99
C ILE A 111 -1.98 -0.73 -13.01
N GLU A 112 -3.30 -0.91 -13.03
CA GLU A 112 -3.94 -2.23 -12.95
C GLU A 112 -3.61 -3.10 -14.17
N ASP A 113 -3.60 -2.52 -15.37
CA ASP A 113 -3.18 -3.22 -16.60
C ASP A 113 -1.74 -3.74 -16.51
N SER A 114 -0.84 -2.96 -15.89
CA SER A 114 0.57 -3.33 -15.71
C SER A 114 0.77 -4.48 -14.71
N SER A 115 -0.13 -4.62 -13.72
CA SER A 115 -0.05 -5.71 -12.73
C SER A 115 -0.57 -7.06 -13.25
N ILE A 116 -1.31 -7.06 -14.38
CA ILE A 116 -1.93 -8.26 -14.97
C ILE A 116 -1.00 -8.94 -16.02
N GLU A 117 -0.04 -8.22 -16.61
CA GLU A 117 0.81 -8.76 -17.69
C GLU A 117 1.84 -9.83 -17.24
N LEU A 118 2.04 -10.04 -15.93
CA LEU A 118 2.99 -11.05 -15.41
C LEU A 118 2.45 -12.49 -15.39
N ASN A 119 1.15 -12.71 -15.65
CA ASN A 119 0.54 -14.06 -15.66
C ASN A 119 0.18 -14.60 -17.06
N ALA A 120 0.58 -13.93 -18.14
CA ALA A 120 0.26 -14.38 -19.50
C ALA A 120 1.28 -15.37 -20.11
N ASN A 121 2.34 -15.77 -19.39
CA ASN A 121 3.43 -16.60 -19.93
C ASN A 121 3.95 -17.71 -18.98
N ILE A 122 3.06 -18.45 -18.32
CA ILE A 122 3.41 -19.76 -17.71
C ILE A 122 2.39 -20.82 -18.09
#